data_AF-A0A2M9ZY60-F1
#
_entry.id   AF-A0A2M9ZY60-F1
#
_cell.length_a   1.000
_cell.length_b   1.000
_cell.length_c   1.000
_cell.angle_alpha   90.00
_cell.angle_beta   90.00
_cell.angle_gamma   90.00
#
_symmetry.space_group_name_H-M   'P 1'
#
loop_
_entity.id
_entity.type
_entity.pdbx_description
1 polymer ?
#
loop_
_entity_poly.entity_id
_entity_poly.type
_entity_poly.pdbx_seq_one_letter_code
_entity_poly.pdbx_strand_id
1 'polypeptide(L)' 'MKMSKLKKKAYQEEAEEFTRIFESAIQKAQAENRKFGLPDVFSKNGEVYFRLPDGKIVYERPKPANSMRLAVERILHLLK' A
#
# COMPACT_ATOMS: atom_id res chain seq x y z
N MET A 1 -20.24 30.72 -20.37
CA MET A 1 -20.66 29.49 -19.67
C MET A 1 -20.09 28.16 -20.24
N LYS A 2 -19.43 28.11 -21.42
CA LYS A 2 -18.87 26.85 -21.99
C LYS A 2 -17.48 26.45 -21.45
N MET A 3 -16.64 27.41 -21.05
CA MET A 3 -15.27 27.15 -20.60
C MET A 3 -15.14 26.34 -19.29
N SER A 4 -16.08 26.48 -18.35
CA SER A 4 -16.03 25.74 -17.08
C SER A 4 -16.26 24.22 -17.27
N LYS A 5 -17.10 23.85 -18.24
CA LYS A 5 -17.36 22.44 -18.58
C LYS A 5 -16.16 21.77 -19.26
N LEU A 6 -15.45 22.49 -20.14
CA LEU A 6 -14.24 21.97 -20.78
C LEU A 6 -13.13 21.70 -19.76
N LYS A 7 -12.88 22.64 -18.84
CA LYS A 7 -11.89 22.45 -17.76
C LYS A 7 -12.23 21.26 -16.86
N LYS A 8 -13.52 21.08 -16.53
CA LYS A 8 -13.99 19.93 -15.74
C LYS A 8 -13.72 18.60 -16.46
N LYS A 9 -13.96 18.53 -17.78
CA LYS A 9 -13.72 17.32 -18.58
C LYS A 9 -12.24 16.98 -18.64
N ALA A 10 -11.38 17.97 -18.92
CA ALA A 10 -9.93 17.76 -18.96
C ALA A 10 -9.39 17.25 -17.61
N TYR A 11 -9.86 17.83 -16.48
CA TYR A 11 -9.50 17.36 -15.15
C TYR A 11 -9.95 15.92 -14.87
N GLN A 12 -11.14 15.54 -15.36
CA GLN A 12 -11.62 14.17 -15.23
C GLN A 12 -10.77 13.17 -16.02
N GLU A 13 -10.43 13.50 -17.26
CA GLU A 13 -9.59 12.65 -18.12
C GLU A 13 -8.20 12.42 -17.51
N GLU A 14 -7.59 13.49 -16.97
CA GLU A 14 -6.31 13.42 -16.28
C GLU A 14 -6.40 12.59 -14.98
N ALA A 15 -7.45 12.80 -14.18
CA ALA A 15 -7.66 12.01 -12.95
C ALA A 15 -7.89 10.51 -13.25
N GLU A 16 -8.60 10.18 -14.32
CA GLU A 16 -8.79 8.80 -14.77
C GLU A 16 -7.47 8.17 -15.21
N GLU A 17 -6.61 8.91 -15.91
CA GLU A 17 -5.28 8.44 -16.31
C GLU A 17 -4.40 8.14 -15.10
N PHE A 18 -4.32 9.06 -14.14
CA PHE A 18 -3.59 8.84 -12.89
C PHE A 18 -4.15 7.64 -12.13
N THR A 19 -5.47 7.50 -12.05
CA THR A 19 -6.13 6.37 -11.39
C THR A 19 -5.69 5.04 -12.01
N ARG A 20 -5.70 4.92 -13.35
CA ARG A 20 -5.24 3.72 -14.05
C ARG A 20 -3.78 3.39 -13.76
N ILE A 21 -2.90 4.40 -13.73
CA ILE A 21 -1.47 4.22 -13.44
C ILE A 21 -1.29 3.71 -12.01
N PHE A 22 -1.96 4.33 -11.04
CA PHE A 22 -1.86 3.93 -9.64
C PHE A 22 -2.44 2.54 -9.38
N GLU A 23 -3.58 2.20 -9.98
CA GLU A 23 -4.16 0.85 -9.88
C GLU A 23 -3.19 -0.23 -10.38
N SER A 24 -2.55 0.00 -11.53
CA SER A 24 -1.55 -0.93 -12.07
C SER A 24 -0.35 -1.09 -11.14
N ALA A 25 0.16 0.01 -10.56
CA ALA A 25 1.26 -0.02 -9.62
C ALA A 25 0.89 -0.76 -8.32
N ILE A 26 -0.30 -0.50 -7.77
CA ILE A 26 -0.81 -1.16 -6.57
C ILE A 26 -0.95 -2.67 -6.79
N GLN A 27 -1.53 -3.09 -7.92
CA GLN A 27 -1.69 -4.51 -8.23
C GLN A 27 -0.34 -5.26 -8.30
N LYS A 28 0.68 -4.63 -8.89
CA LYS A 28 2.04 -5.18 -8.95
C LYS A 28 2.66 -5.29 -7.56
N ALA A 29 2.58 -4.24 -6.75
CA ALA A 29 3.10 -4.25 -5.38
C ALA A 29 2.41 -5.33 -4.52
N GLN A 30 1.08 -5.47 -4.61
CA GLN A 30 0.34 -6.50 -3.89
C GLN A 30 0.71 -7.92 -4.37
N ALA A 31 0.95 -8.10 -5.67
CA ALA A 31 1.42 -9.37 -6.21
C ALA A 31 2.81 -9.76 -5.67
N GLU A 32 3.72 -8.79 -5.53
CA GLU A 32 5.02 -9.00 -4.89
C GLU A 32 4.88 -9.28 -3.39
N ASN A 33 4.07 -8.51 -2.68
CA ASN A 33 3.80 -8.75 -1.26
C ASN A 33 3.33 -10.18 -0.99
N ARG A 34 2.40 -10.70 -1.81
CA ARG A 34 1.94 -12.09 -1.71
C ARG A 34 3.06 -13.11 -1.89
N LYS A 35 4.00 -12.88 -2.80
CA LYS A 35 5.17 -13.77 -3.00
C LYS A 35 6.08 -13.82 -1.77
N PHE A 36 6.16 -12.71 -1.02
CA PHE A 36 7.01 -12.59 0.18
C PHE A 36 6.26 -12.83 1.50
N GLY A 37 4.97 -13.18 1.45
CA GLY A 37 4.15 -13.31 2.66
C GLY A 37 3.95 -11.99 3.42
N LEU A 38 4.05 -10.86 2.72
CA LEU A 38 3.81 -9.53 3.29
C LEU A 38 2.32 -9.16 3.21
N PRO A 39 1.78 -8.45 4.22
CA PRO A 39 0.42 -7.93 4.18
C PRO A 39 0.23 -6.86 3.08
N ASP A 40 -0.96 -6.83 2.50
CA ASP A 40 -1.41 -5.70 1.66
C ASP A 40 -1.89 -4.56 2.57
N VAL A 41 -1.55 -3.31 2.22
CA VAL A 41 -1.95 -2.10 2.96
C VAL A 41 -3.06 -1.37 2.20
N PHE A 42 -4.09 -0.93 2.92
CA PHE A 42 -5.20 -0.17 2.38
C PHE A 42 -5.52 1.03 3.27
N SER A 43 -6.16 2.04 2.68
CA SER A 43 -6.75 3.16 3.40
C SER A 43 -8.19 3.37 2.95
N LYS A 44 -9.11 3.48 3.90
CA LYS A 44 -10.52 3.78 3.65
C LYS A 44 -11.02 4.73 4.73
N ASN A 45 -11.66 5.82 4.31
CA ASN A 45 -12.18 6.86 5.23
C ASN A 45 -11.11 7.43 6.18
N GLY A 46 -9.85 7.47 5.75
CA GLY A 46 -8.72 7.94 6.58
C GLY A 46 -8.15 6.87 7.51
N GLU A 47 -8.75 5.69 7.60
CA GLU A 47 -8.27 4.58 8.42
C GLU A 47 -7.42 3.62 7.59
N VAL A 48 -6.26 3.24 8.14
CA VAL A 48 -5.35 2.26 7.54
C VAL A 48 -5.70 0.87 8.06
N TYR A 49 -5.80 -0.10 7.16
CA TYR A 49 -5.96 -1.50 7.50
C TYR A 49 -5.06 -2.38 6.64
N PHE A 50 -4.81 -3.57 7.14
CA PHE A 50 -3.89 -4.53 6.53
C PHE A 50 -4.63 -5.83 6.24
N ARG A 51 -4.44 -6.38 5.05
CA ARG A 51 -4.89 -7.74 4.72
C ARG A 51 -3.69 -8.67 4.77
N LEU A 52 -3.70 -9.59 5.73
CA LEU A 52 -2.67 -10.60 5.91
C LEU A 52 -2.68 -11.62 4.75
N PRO A 53 -1.59 -12.39 4.57
CA PRO A 53 -1.52 -13.41 3.51
C PRO A 53 -2.60 -14.50 3.58
N ASP A 54 -3.13 -14.77 4.78
CA ASP A 54 -4.24 -15.70 5.02
C ASP A 54 -5.63 -15.08 4.71
N GLY A 55 -5.67 -13.82 4.27
CA GLY A 55 -6.89 -13.08 3.96
C GLY A 55 -7.50 -12.33 5.14
N LYS A 56 -6.98 -12.48 6.37
CA LYS A 56 -7.50 -11.79 7.55
C LYS A 56 -7.22 -10.30 7.46
N ILE A 57 -8.23 -9.49 7.81
CA ILE A 57 -8.08 -8.03 7.92
C ILE A 57 -7.77 -7.65 9.36
N VAL A 58 -6.75 -6.81 9.55
CA VAL A 58 -6.36 -6.25 10.85
C VAL A 58 -6.19 -4.75 10.74
N TYR A 59 -6.48 -4.05 11.83
CA TYR A 59 -6.37 -2.58 11.93
C TYR A 59 -5.10 -2.15 12.68
N GLU A 60 -4.49 -3.08 13.43
CA GLU A 60 -3.17 -2.90 14.02
C GLU A 60 -2.10 -3.31 13.02
N ARG A 61 -1.00 -2.55 12.94
CA ARG A 61 0.13 -2.88 12.07
C ARG A 61 0.71 -4.24 12.50
N PRO A 62 0.72 -5.26 11.61
CA PRO A 62 1.28 -6.56 11.95
C PRO A 62 2.79 -6.45 12.16
N LYS A 63 3.30 -7.12 13.21
CA LYS A 63 4.74 -7.24 13.43
C LYS A 63 5.34 -8.20 12.40
N PRO A 64 6.53 -7.93 11.85
CA PRO A 64 7.20 -8.88 10.97
C PRO A 64 7.39 -10.22 11.70
N ALA A 65 7.13 -11.34 11.02
CA ALA A 65 7.38 -12.67 11.58
C ALA A 65 8.84 -12.84 12.06
N ASN A 66 9.79 -12.19 11.38
CA ASN A 66 11.21 -12.18 11.72
C ASN A 66 11.61 -11.04 12.69
N SER A 67 10.65 -10.39 13.35
CA SER A 67 10.92 -9.23 14.23
C SER A 67 11.96 -9.53 15.30
N MET A 68 11.97 -10.74 15.86
CA MET A 68 12.97 -11.16 16.83
C MET A 68 14.37 -11.31 16.22
N ARG A 69 14.47 -11.91 15.03
CA ARG A 69 15.75 -12.01 14.29
C ARG A 69 16.30 -10.63 13.92
N LEU A 70 15.46 -9.73 13.41
CA LEU A 70 15.84 -8.36 13.08
C LEU A 70 16.26 -7.56 14.32
N ALA A 71 15.62 -7.79 15.46
CA ALA A 71 16.01 -7.18 16.73
C ALA A 71 17.39 -7.68 17.19
N VAL A 72 17.65 -8.99 17.11
CA VAL A 72 18.94 -9.59 17.45
C VAL A 72 20.05 -9.09 16.52
N GLU A 73 19.82 -9.06 15.21
CA GLU A 73 20.79 -8.54 14.23
C GLU A 73 21.14 -7.06 14.49
N ARG A 74 20.15 -6.24 14.88
CA ARG A 74 20.37 -4.85 15.28
C ARG A 74 21.23 -4.73 16.54
N ILE A 75 20.95 -5.53 17.58
CA ILE A 75 21.75 -5.52 18.81
C ILE A 75 23.19 -5.95 18.51
N LEU A 76 23.37 -7.01 17.75
CA LEU A 76 24.70 -7.49 17.35
C LEU A 76 25.49 -6.46 16.53
N HIS A 77 24.81 -5.61 15.76
CA HIS A 77 25.45 -4.52 15.02
C HIS A 77 25.89 -3.36 15.94
N LEU A 78 25.18 -3.11 17.05
CA LEU A 78 25.52 -2.08 18.03
C LEU A 78 26.63 -2.49 19.00
N LEU A 79 26.95 -3.79 19.05
CA LEU A 79 28.01 -4.36 19.90
C LEU A 79 29.34 -4.58 19.16
N LYS A 80 29.44 -4.15 17.90
CA LYS A 80 30.68 -4.14 17.10
C LYS A 80 31.24 -2.73 17.05
#